data_AF-A0A225UCQ6-F1
#
_entry.id   AF-A0A225UCQ6-F1
#
_cell.length_a   1.000
_cell.length_b   1.000
_cell.length_c   1.000
_cell.angle_alpha   90.00
_cell.angle_beta   90.00
_cell.angle_gamma   90.00
#
_symmetry.space_group_name_H-M   'P 1'
#
loop_
_entity.id
_entity.type
_entity.pdbx_description
1 polymer ?
#
loop_
_entity_poly.entity_id
_entity_poly.type
_entity_poly.pdbx_seq_one_letter_code
_entity_poly.pdbx_strand_id
1 'polypeptide(L)'
;MPEVVLKTSGHVDRFTDLMVKCTKSGECYRADKLLEDHVENFLDKHPDLSAAEREKHELHATMAESYSPEEIHQVFQDYGIKAPATGADLSFPIPFNLMFKCAIGPEGGLVGYLRPETAQGIFLNFRRLLEYNAGKVPFGCAQIGSAFRNEISPRAGLLRVREFQQAEIEFFVNPKDKSHAKFSTVQDLELPLLTKTNQLTHGKSVQMTCGAAVEQGIIANESLAYYLARTYKFCKVIGIDMERLRFRQHLNTEMAHYATDCWDLEIKLSSGWVECAGHADRSCYDLSVHAKKSKVEMVGTHKFDKPEKRQIVEIKPNKGKMGRTFKADVATILEALETLKDDVERAQTFEDELASKGEATLGP
;
A
#
# COMPACT_ATOMS: atom_id res chain seq x y z
N MET A 1 11.78 13.30 -9.49
CA MET A 1 12.46 12.47 -8.47
C MET A 1 13.47 11.55 -9.15
N PRO A 2 14.67 11.37 -8.61
CA PRO A 2 15.65 10.40 -9.14
C PRO A 2 15.09 8.97 -9.13
N GLU A 3 15.43 8.16 -10.13
CA GLU A 3 14.96 6.77 -10.29
C GLU A 3 15.17 5.92 -9.03
N VAL A 4 16.33 6.05 -8.37
CA VAL A 4 16.68 5.26 -7.18
C VAL A 4 15.64 5.38 -6.07
N VAL A 5 15.01 6.54 -5.91
CA VAL A 5 13.98 6.76 -4.88
C VAL A 5 12.74 5.96 -5.21
N LEU A 6 12.24 6.09 -6.45
CA LEU A 6 11.01 5.43 -6.88
C LEU A 6 11.19 3.92 -7.02
N LYS A 7 12.38 3.47 -7.41
CA LYS A 7 12.75 2.05 -7.39
C LYS A 7 12.74 1.48 -5.97
N THR A 8 13.28 2.23 -5.01
CA THR A 8 13.31 1.80 -3.60
C THR A 8 11.91 1.69 -3.00
N SER A 9 11.01 2.61 -3.35
CA SER A 9 9.60 2.54 -2.96
C SER A 9 8.77 1.49 -3.73
N GLY A 10 9.36 0.80 -4.70
CA GLY A 10 8.68 -0.22 -5.53
C GLY A 10 7.89 0.33 -6.72
N HIS A 11 7.75 1.65 -6.86
CA HIS A 11 7.01 2.27 -7.97
C HIS A 11 7.58 1.91 -9.35
N VAL A 12 8.91 1.83 -9.50
CA VAL A 12 9.50 1.46 -10.82
C VAL A 12 9.08 0.06 -11.26
N ASP A 13 8.96 -0.87 -10.31
CA ASP A 13 8.70 -2.27 -10.59
C ASP A 13 7.19 -2.60 -10.63
N ARG A 14 6.34 -1.80 -9.97
CA ARG A 14 4.91 -2.10 -9.78
C ARG A 14 3.94 -1.06 -10.31
N PHE A 15 4.39 0.15 -10.62
CA PHE A 15 3.53 1.23 -11.11
C PHE A 15 3.27 1.09 -12.62
N THR A 16 2.71 -0.06 -12.98
CA THR A 16 2.46 -0.50 -14.36
C THR A 16 1.04 -0.99 -14.51
N ASP A 17 0.35 -0.50 -15.53
CA ASP A 17 -0.93 -1.07 -15.97
C ASP A 17 -0.71 -1.99 -17.17
N LEU A 18 -1.62 -2.94 -17.39
CA LEU A 18 -1.62 -3.74 -18.62
C LEU A 18 -2.23 -2.94 -19.77
N MET A 19 -1.46 -2.79 -20.84
CA MET A 19 -1.85 -2.07 -22.05
C MET A 19 -2.05 -3.06 -23.20
N VAL A 20 -3.15 -2.89 -23.93
CA VAL A 20 -3.41 -3.56 -25.22
C VAL A 20 -3.50 -2.54 -26.34
N LYS A 21 -3.16 -2.95 -27.56
CA LYS A 21 -3.23 -2.10 -28.75
C LYS A 21 -4.19 -2.67 -29.77
N CYS A 22 -5.00 -1.81 -30.39
CA CYS A 22 -5.76 -2.20 -31.56
C CYS A 22 -4.82 -2.55 -32.71
N THR A 23 -4.96 -3.76 -33.27
CA THR A 23 -4.13 -4.24 -34.39
C THR A 23 -4.30 -3.43 -35.67
N LYS A 24 -5.42 -2.72 -35.83
CA LYS A 24 -5.72 -1.91 -37.02
C LYS A 24 -5.36 -0.43 -36.86
N SER A 25 -5.77 0.21 -35.77
CA SER A 25 -5.55 1.66 -35.56
C SER A 25 -4.28 1.98 -34.78
N GLY A 26 -3.71 1.01 -34.06
CA GLY A 26 -2.61 1.24 -33.11
C GLY A 26 -3.02 1.95 -31.82
N GLU A 27 -4.30 2.28 -31.65
CA GLU A 27 -4.82 2.93 -30.45
C GLU A 27 -4.58 2.05 -29.21
N CYS A 28 -4.13 2.66 -28.13
CA CYS A 28 -3.80 1.99 -26.87
C CYS A 28 -4.97 2.08 -25.89
N TYR A 29 -5.25 0.98 -25.21
CA TYR A 29 -6.28 0.86 -24.19
C TYR A 29 -5.72 0.22 -22.93
N ARG A 30 -6.28 0.60 -21.77
CA ARG A 30 -6.04 -0.08 -20.49
C ARG A 30 -6.84 -1.38 -20.50
N ALA A 31 -6.17 -2.52 -20.27
CA ALA A 31 -6.79 -3.83 -20.46
C ALA A 31 -7.88 -4.12 -19.40
N ASP A 32 -7.60 -3.80 -18.15
CA ASP A 32 -8.53 -3.94 -17.04
C ASP A 32 -9.81 -3.11 -17.23
N LYS A 33 -9.72 -1.83 -17.63
CA LYS A 33 -10.91 -1.00 -17.89
C LYS A 33 -11.71 -1.49 -19.07
N LEU A 34 -11.03 -2.01 -20.09
CA LEU A 34 -11.70 -2.58 -21.25
C LEU A 34 -12.47 -3.85 -20.87
N LEU A 35 -11.97 -4.65 -19.92
CA LEU A 35 -12.70 -5.78 -19.34
C LEU A 35 -13.89 -5.32 -18.49
N GLU A 36 -13.69 -4.37 -17.59
CA GLU A 36 -14.75 -3.80 -16.74
C GLU A 36 -15.90 -3.25 -17.59
N ASP A 37 -15.60 -2.38 -18.56
CA ASP A 37 -16.57 -1.80 -19.49
C ASP A 37 -17.31 -2.90 -20.28
N HIS A 38 -16.59 -3.95 -20.71
CA HIS A 38 -17.20 -5.05 -21.45
C HIS A 38 -18.17 -5.85 -20.57
N VAL A 39 -17.78 -6.18 -19.34
CA VAL A 39 -18.62 -6.90 -18.38
C VAL A 39 -19.87 -6.10 -18.03
N GLU A 40 -19.74 -4.79 -17.77
CA GLU A 40 -20.88 -3.93 -17.48
C GLU A 40 -21.87 -3.92 -18.65
N ASN A 41 -21.38 -3.70 -19.88
CA ASN A 41 -22.21 -3.73 -21.09
C ASN A 41 -22.83 -5.11 -21.35
N PHE A 42 -22.15 -6.19 -20.98
CA PHE A 42 -22.66 -7.55 -21.10
C PHE A 42 -23.83 -7.78 -20.14
N LEU A 43 -23.68 -7.39 -18.87
CA LEU A 43 -24.70 -7.54 -17.84
C LEU A 43 -25.94 -6.69 -18.14
N ASP A 44 -25.76 -5.46 -18.64
CA ASP A 44 -26.87 -4.59 -19.03
C ASP A 44 -27.71 -5.17 -20.18
N LYS A 45 -27.09 -5.93 -21.08
CA LYS A 45 -27.78 -6.60 -22.20
C LYS A 45 -28.42 -7.93 -21.82
N HIS A 46 -28.07 -8.50 -20.66
CA HIS A 46 -28.55 -9.79 -20.20
C HIS A 46 -29.14 -9.68 -18.79
N PRO A 47 -30.24 -8.93 -18.60
CA PRO A 47 -30.84 -8.71 -17.29
C PRO A 47 -31.39 -10.00 -16.65
N ASP A 48 -31.67 -11.02 -17.46
CA ASP A 48 -32.31 -12.28 -17.05
C ASP A 48 -31.31 -13.36 -16.57
N LEU A 49 -30.02 -13.03 -16.45
CA LEU A 49 -29.01 -13.97 -15.94
C LEU A 49 -29.33 -14.41 -14.51
N SER A 50 -29.00 -15.66 -14.19
CA SER A 50 -29.10 -16.13 -12.80
C SER A 50 -28.13 -15.34 -11.91
N ALA A 51 -28.47 -15.22 -10.61
CA ALA A 51 -27.62 -14.51 -9.66
C ALA A 51 -26.18 -15.06 -9.63
N ALA A 52 -26.01 -16.38 -9.76
CA ALA A 52 -24.70 -17.03 -9.78
C ALA A 52 -23.90 -16.74 -11.06
N GLU A 53 -24.56 -16.66 -12.22
CA GLU A 53 -23.88 -16.30 -13.48
C GLU A 53 -23.47 -14.83 -13.48
N ARG A 54 -24.34 -13.96 -12.97
CA ARG A 54 -24.04 -12.54 -12.80
C ARG A 54 -22.84 -12.32 -11.89
N GLU A 55 -22.83 -12.97 -10.72
CA GLU A 55 -21.71 -12.89 -9.76
C GLU A 55 -20.38 -13.32 -10.40
N LYS A 56 -20.39 -14.35 -11.25
CA LYS A 56 -19.19 -14.78 -11.98
C LYS A 56 -18.64 -13.68 -12.90
N HIS A 57 -19.50 -12.97 -13.62
CA HIS A 57 -19.07 -11.88 -14.49
C HIS A 57 -18.59 -10.67 -13.68
N GLU A 58 -19.31 -10.29 -12.63
CA GLU A 58 -18.93 -9.21 -11.71
C GLU A 58 -17.59 -9.50 -11.02
N LEU A 59 -17.28 -10.76 -10.74
CA LEU A 59 -15.99 -11.20 -10.21
C LEU A 59 -14.85 -10.92 -11.20
N HIS A 60 -15.03 -11.17 -12.49
CA HIS A 60 -14.01 -10.85 -13.51
C HIS A 60 -13.74 -9.34 -13.59
N ALA A 61 -14.77 -8.50 -13.51
CA ALA A 61 -14.60 -7.05 -13.44
C ALA A 61 -13.85 -6.63 -12.16
N THR A 62 -14.19 -7.23 -11.02
CA THR A 62 -13.54 -6.95 -9.72
C THR A 62 -12.08 -7.39 -9.71
N MET A 63 -11.74 -8.48 -10.40
CA MET A 63 -10.38 -9.02 -10.49
C MET A 63 -9.54 -8.41 -11.60
N ALA A 64 -10.09 -7.51 -12.42
CA ALA A 64 -9.47 -7.04 -13.66
C ALA A 64 -8.06 -6.44 -13.44
N GLU A 65 -7.87 -5.67 -12.37
CA GLU A 65 -6.58 -5.06 -12.01
C GLU A 65 -5.56 -6.07 -11.42
N SER A 66 -6.01 -7.26 -11.03
CA SER A 66 -5.18 -8.30 -10.40
C SER A 66 -4.66 -9.36 -11.38
N TYR A 67 -5.16 -9.40 -12.61
CA TYR A 67 -4.78 -10.42 -13.59
C TYR A 67 -3.35 -10.24 -14.12
N SER A 68 -2.68 -11.37 -14.37
CA SER A 68 -1.45 -11.40 -15.16
C SER A 68 -1.72 -11.09 -16.65
N PRO A 69 -0.68 -10.76 -17.45
CA PRO A 69 -0.81 -10.61 -18.89
C PRO A 69 -1.47 -11.82 -19.57
N GLU A 70 -1.13 -13.04 -19.15
CA GLU A 70 -1.66 -14.28 -19.69
C GLU A 70 -3.12 -14.49 -19.27
N GLU A 71 -3.44 -14.26 -18.01
CA GLU A 71 -4.80 -14.42 -17.47
C GLU A 71 -5.78 -13.44 -18.14
N ILE A 72 -5.42 -12.15 -18.21
CA ILE A 72 -6.31 -11.16 -18.84
C ILE A 72 -6.42 -11.40 -20.34
N HIS A 73 -5.35 -11.89 -20.99
CA HIS A 73 -5.42 -12.28 -22.40
C HIS A 73 -6.40 -13.43 -22.61
N GLN A 74 -6.37 -14.45 -21.74
CA GLN A 74 -7.30 -15.58 -21.82
C GLN A 74 -8.74 -15.10 -21.62
N VAL A 75 -9.00 -14.26 -20.61
CA VAL A 75 -10.32 -13.66 -20.38
C VAL A 75 -10.78 -12.87 -21.61
N PHE A 76 -9.89 -12.10 -22.25
CA PHE A 76 -10.23 -11.38 -23.47
C PHE A 76 -10.64 -12.31 -24.62
N GLN A 77 -9.98 -13.46 -24.76
CA GLN A 77 -10.36 -14.47 -25.76
C GLN A 77 -11.72 -15.10 -25.42
N ASP A 78 -11.94 -15.46 -24.15
CA ASP A 78 -13.17 -16.11 -23.70
C ASP A 78 -14.40 -15.23 -23.91
N TYR A 79 -14.27 -13.92 -23.67
CA TYR A 79 -15.34 -12.93 -23.87
C TYR A 79 -15.38 -12.36 -25.29
N GLY A 80 -14.42 -12.71 -26.16
CA GLY A 80 -14.33 -12.18 -27.52
C GLY A 80 -14.15 -10.66 -27.57
N ILE A 81 -13.37 -10.11 -26.63
CA ILE A 81 -13.21 -8.68 -26.43
C ILE A 81 -12.40 -8.06 -27.58
N LYS A 82 -12.92 -6.99 -28.18
CA LYS A 82 -12.32 -6.29 -29.33
C LYS A 82 -12.17 -4.79 -29.10
N ALA A 83 -11.37 -4.13 -29.93
CA ALA A 83 -11.19 -2.69 -29.89
C ALA A 83 -12.52 -1.94 -30.09
N PRO A 84 -12.97 -1.08 -29.14
CA PRO A 84 -14.29 -0.45 -29.19
C PRO A 84 -14.55 0.38 -30.46
N ALA A 85 -13.54 1.08 -30.98
CA ALA A 85 -13.71 1.97 -32.13
C ALA A 85 -13.76 1.24 -33.48
N THR A 86 -13.09 0.09 -33.62
CA THR A 86 -12.87 -0.55 -34.92
C THR A 86 -13.40 -1.98 -35.00
N GLY A 87 -13.75 -2.60 -33.88
CA GLY A 87 -14.09 -4.03 -33.80
C GLY A 87 -12.94 -4.96 -34.20
N ALA A 88 -11.69 -4.46 -34.20
CA ALA A 88 -10.50 -5.22 -34.56
C ALA A 88 -9.92 -5.93 -33.34
N ASP A 89 -9.09 -6.94 -33.59
CA ASP A 89 -8.46 -7.71 -32.54
C ASP A 89 -7.42 -6.87 -31.78
N LEU A 90 -7.21 -7.22 -30.50
CA LEU A 90 -6.30 -6.55 -29.59
C LEU A 90 -4.98 -7.31 -29.51
N SER A 91 -3.86 -6.58 -29.35
CA SER A 91 -2.55 -7.19 -29.11
C SER A 91 -2.51 -7.95 -27.79
N PHE A 92 -1.49 -8.80 -27.61
CA PHE A 92 -1.19 -9.34 -26.30
C PHE A 92 -1.01 -8.19 -25.27
N PRO A 93 -1.55 -8.33 -24.04
CA PRO A 93 -1.40 -7.34 -22.98
C PRO A 93 0.06 -7.20 -22.56
N ILE A 94 0.57 -5.97 -22.47
CA ILE A 94 1.94 -5.71 -22.04
C ILE A 94 1.97 -4.73 -20.87
N PRO A 95 2.86 -4.92 -19.88
CA PRO A 95 3.04 -3.94 -18.81
C PRO A 95 3.49 -2.59 -19.36
N PHE A 96 2.85 -1.51 -18.93
CA PHE A 96 3.17 -0.15 -19.31
C PHE A 96 3.38 0.71 -18.07
N ASN A 97 4.56 1.31 -17.93
CA ASN A 97 4.91 2.14 -16.78
C ASN A 97 4.17 3.48 -16.82
N LEU A 98 3.40 3.76 -15.77
CA LEU A 98 2.60 4.97 -15.65
C LEU A 98 3.38 6.18 -15.14
N MET A 99 4.70 6.11 -14.97
CA MET A 99 5.50 7.26 -14.56
C MET A 99 6.10 7.97 -15.78
N PHE A 100 6.02 9.30 -15.81
CA PHE A 100 6.73 10.10 -16.80
C PHE A 100 8.23 10.06 -16.53
N LYS A 101 8.97 9.35 -17.37
CA LYS A 101 10.44 9.29 -17.34
C LYS A 101 11.03 10.60 -17.88
N CYS A 102 12.04 11.12 -17.20
CA CYS A 102 12.81 12.29 -17.63
C CYS A 102 14.31 12.07 -17.39
N ALA A 103 15.13 12.92 -18.01
CA ALA A 103 16.56 12.98 -17.77
C ALA A 103 16.88 14.19 -16.86
N ILE A 104 17.67 13.96 -15.81
CA ILE A 104 18.09 15.00 -14.87
C ILE A 104 19.52 15.43 -15.23
N GLY A 105 19.70 16.73 -15.46
CA GLY A 105 20.99 17.32 -15.84
C GLY A 105 21.27 17.27 -17.34
N PRO A 106 22.27 18.04 -17.81
CA PRO A 106 22.52 18.27 -19.24
C PRO A 106 23.08 17.04 -19.97
N GLU A 107 23.77 16.15 -19.27
CA GLU A 107 24.40 14.95 -19.85
C GLU A 107 23.44 13.77 -19.99
N GLY A 108 22.24 13.85 -19.41
CA GLY A 108 21.22 12.81 -19.47
C GLY A 108 21.56 11.49 -18.77
N GLY A 109 22.70 11.39 -18.09
CA GLY A 109 23.14 10.18 -17.40
C GLY A 109 22.31 9.81 -16.16
N LEU A 110 21.58 10.78 -15.58
CA LEU A 110 20.73 10.54 -14.42
C LEU A 110 19.26 10.43 -14.83
N VAL A 111 18.71 9.23 -14.73
CA VAL A 111 17.28 9.00 -14.97
C VAL A 111 16.46 9.49 -13.78
N GLY A 112 15.40 10.22 -14.08
CA GLY A 112 14.38 10.62 -13.13
C GLY A 112 12.98 10.31 -13.64
N TYR A 113 12.00 10.53 -12.76
CA TYR A 113 10.60 10.52 -13.11
C TYR A 113 9.90 11.72 -12.48
N LEU A 114 8.84 12.21 -13.11
CA LEU A 114 7.88 13.05 -12.40
C LEU A 114 7.21 12.21 -11.31
N ARG A 115 6.97 12.80 -10.14
CA ARG A 115 6.47 12.06 -8.98
C ARG A 115 5.03 11.59 -9.22
N PRO A 116 4.70 10.30 -8.98
CA PRO A 116 3.34 9.78 -9.13
C PRO A 116 2.44 10.04 -7.91
N GLU A 117 3.05 10.44 -6.79
CA GLU A 117 2.44 10.82 -5.51
C GLU A 117 3.31 11.88 -4.82
N THR A 118 2.82 12.51 -3.76
CA THR A 118 3.55 13.51 -2.96
C THR A 118 4.24 12.93 -1.72
N ALA A 119 3.76 11.79 -1.22
CA ALA A 119 4.18 11.10 0.00
C ALA A 119 5.69 10.82 0.10
N GLN A 120 6.33 10.39 -1.00
CA GLN A 120 7.78 10.06 -0.99
C GLN A 120 8.66 11.24 -0.54
N GLY A 121 8.25 12.48 -0.81
CA GLY A 121 8.96 13.66 -0.33
C GLY A 121 8.95 13.78 1.20
N ILE A 122 7.86 13.38 1.84
CA ILE A 122 7.68 13.37 3.28
C ILE A 122 8.56 12.28 3.91
N PHE A 123 8.54 11.06 3.37
CA PHE A 123 9.32 9.92 3.90
C PHE A 123 10.82 10.20 3.87
N LEU A 124 11.36 10.75 2.78
CA LEU A 124 12.79 11.10 2.67
C LEU A 124 13.21 12.18 3.68
N ASN A 125 12.27 13.00 4.15
CA ASN A 125 12.51 14.05 5.13
C ASN A 125 12.11 13.65 6.56
N PHE A 126 11.73 12.39 6.80
CA PHE A 126 11.21 11.92 8.09
C PHE A 126 12.05 12.35 9.29
N ARG A 127 13.38 12.20 9.24
CA ARG A 127 14.28 12.59 10.36
C ARG A 127 14.16 14.06 10.73
N ARG A 128 14.11 14.95 9.73
CA ARG A 128 13.99 16.40 9.95
C ARG A 128 12.61 16.75 10.49
N LEU A 129 11.56 16.08 9.99
CA LEU A 129 10.20 16.28 10.46
C LEU A 129 10.01 15.79 11.91
N LEU A 130 10.61 14.65 12.24
CA LEU A 130 10.62 14.10 13.60
C LEU A 130 11.42 15.01 14.56
N GLU A 131 12.58 15.51 14.13
CA GLU A 131 13.38 16.48 14.87
C GLU A 131 12.60 17.78 15.13
N TYR A 132 11.87 18.27 14.12
CA TYR A 132 10.99 19.43 14.26
C TYR A 132 9.88 19.19 15.31
N ASN A 133 9.40 17.95 15.44
CA ASN A 133 8.49 17.54 16.51
C ASN A 133 9.21 17.09 17.81
N ALA A 134 10.45 17.54 18.02
CA ALA A 134 11.27 17.23 19.19
C ALA A 134 11.44 15.72 19.48
N GLY A 135 11.50 14.89 18.43
CA GLY A 135 11.64 13.45 18.55
C GLY A 135 10.38 12.71 18.99
N LYS A 136 9.23 13.39 19.11
CA LYS A 136 7.99 12.82 19.64
C LYS A 136 7.12 12.24 18.53
N VAL A 137 6.44 11.15 18.86
CA VAL A 137 5.42 10.48 18.05
C VAL A 137 4.15 10.38 18.93
N PRO A 138 2.93 10.56 18.39
CA PRO A 138 2.61 10.74 16.98
C PRO A 138 2.83 12.17 16.45
N PHE A 139 2.97 12.27 15.12
CA PHE A 139 2.95 13.56 14.40
C PHE A 139 2.46 13.37 12.95
N GLY A 140 1.91 14.43 12.36
CA GLY A 140 1.46 14.44 10.97
C GLY A 140 2.24 15.44 10.13
N CYS A 141 2.52 15.09 8.87
CA CYS A 141 3.04 15.99 7.86
C CYS A 141 2.11 15.96 6.65
N ALA A 142 1.89 17.10 6.02
CA ALA A 142 1.04 17.20 4.85
C ALA A 142 1.79 17.85 3.69
N GLN A 143 1.49 17.43 2.47
CA GLN A 143 1.97 18.08 1.27
C GLN A 143 0.83 18.25 0.27
N ILE A 144 0.73 19.45 -0.29
CA ILE A 144 -0.19 19.78 -1.38
C ILE A 144 0.65 20.11 -2.61
N GLY A 145 0.37 19.46 -3.73
CA GLY A 145 1.06 19.77 -4.99
C GLY A 145 0.73 18.84 -6.14
N SER A 146 1.29 19.14 -7.31
CA SER A 146 1.08 18.30 -8.51
C SER A 146 1.69 16.91 -8.35
N ALA A 147 0.98 15.92 -8.85
CA ALA A 147 1.47 14.58 -9.15
C ALA A 147 1.15 14.23 -10.61
N PHE A 148 1.89 13.28 -11.15
CA PHE A 148 1.88 12.96 -12.57
C PHE A 148 1.75 11.46 -12.80
N ARG A 149 0.75 11.06 -13.59
CA ARG A 149 0.52 9.67 -13.99
C ARG A 149 0.35 9.64 -15.51
N ASN A 150 1.22 8.92 -16.20
CA ASN A 150 1.22 8.76 -17.65
C ASN A 150 0.10 7.81 -18.08
N GLU A 151 -1.15 8.20 -17.82
CA GLU A 151 -2.35 7.41 -18.11
C GLU A 151 -2.38 6.99 -19.59
N ILE A 152 -2.64 5.69 -19.83
CA ILE A 152 -2.65 5.07 -21.17
C ILE A 152 -3.71 5.74 -22.06
N SER A 153 -4.94 5.86 -21.55
CA SER A 153 -6.07 6.46 -22.26
C SER A 153 -6.85 7.37 -21.30
N PRO A 154 -6.46 8.66 -21.16
CA PRO A 154 -7.14 9.59 -20.27
C PRO A 154 -8.54 9.91 -20.83
N ARG A 155 -9.54 9.23 -20.28
CA ARG A 155 -10.97 9.38 -20.57
C ARG A 155 -11.68 9.86 -19.29
N ALA A 156 -12.92 10.37 -19.40
CA ALA A 156 -13.71 10.86 -18.26
C ALA A 156 -13.25 12.21 -17.63
N GLY A 157 -12.68 13.11 -18.42
CA GLY A 157 -12.44 14.49 -18.00
C GLY A 157 -11.48 14.59 -16.82
N LEU A 158 -11.90 15.24 -15.74
CA LEU A 158 -11.07 15.45 -14.54
C LEU A 158 -10.79 14.19 -13.72
N LEU A 159 -11.53 13.09 -13.96
CA LEU A 159 -11.39 11.85 -13.19
C LEU A 159 -10.12 11.08 -13.56
N ARG A 160 -9.64 11.20 -14.81
CA ARG A 160 -8.39 10.58 -15.26
C ARG A 160 -7.58 11.57 -16.08
N VAL A 161 -6.69 12.27 -15.40
CA VAL A 161 -5.78 13.25 -15.98
C VAL A 161 -4.32 12.85 -15.74
N ARG A 162 -3.43 13.35 -16.59
CA ARG A 162 -1.99 13.05 -16.50
C ARG A 162 -1.24 13.88 -15.47
N GLU A 163 -1.80 15.02 -15.11
CA GLU A 163 -1.32 15.91 -14.06
C GLU A 163 -2.53 16.35 -13.22
N PHE A 164 -2.42 16.25 -11.90
CA PHE A 164 -3.44 16.68 -10.97
C PHE A 164 -2.82 17.11 -9.64
N GLN A 165 -3.56 17.93 -8.88
CA GLN A 165 -3.19 18.29 -7.52
C GLN A 165 -3.61 17.17 -6.57
N GLN A 166 -2.71 16.80 -5.66
CA GLN A 166 -3.03 15.96 -4.51
C GLN A 166 -2.77 16.73 -3.21
N ALA A 167 -3.49 16.35 -2.17
CA ALA A 167 -3.24 16.76 -0.80
C ALA A 167 -3.11 15.50 0.05
N GLU A 168 -1.88 15.14 0.42
CA GLU A 168 -1.59 13.90 1.16
C GLU A 168 -1.12 14.25 2.57
N ILE A 169 -1.56 13.45 3.55
CA ILE A 169 -1.16 13.55 4.95
C ILE A 169 -0.53 12.22 5.35
N GLU A 170 0.72 12.29 5.80
CA GLU A 170 1.41 11.15 6.42
C GLU A 170 1.37 11.33 7.94
N PHE A 171 0.62 10.47 8.62
CA PHE A 171 0.51 10.46 10.08
C PHE A 171 1.35 9.33 10.67
N PHE A 172 2.47 9.70 11.29
CA PHE A 172 3.39 8.77 11.93
C PHE A 172 2.95 8.51 13.37
N VAL A 173 2.76 7.24 13.71
CA VAL A 173 2.28 6.79 15.03
C VAL A 173 3.06 5.55 15.49
N ASN A 174 3.05 5.28 16.80
CA ASN A 174 3.68 4.08 17.35
C ASN A 174 2.91 2.83 16.85
N PRO A 175 3.56 1.85 16.20
CA PRO A 175 2.86 0.66 15.72
C PRO A 175 2.23 -0.18 16.83
N LYS A 176 2.70 -0.05 18.08
CA LYS A 176 2.12 -0.74 19.26
C LYS A 176 0.97 0.01 19.91
N ASP A 177 0.78 1.28 19.58
CA ASP A 177 -0.27 2.13 20.12
C ASP A 177 -0.74 3.07 19.00
N LYS A 178 -1.77 2.62 18.28
CA LYS A 178 -2.42 3.38 17.20
C LYS A 178 -3.67 4.12 17.69
N SER A 179 -3.78 4.37 19.00
CA SER A 179 -4.81 5.25 19.56
C SER A 179 -4.66 6.67 19.01
N HIS A 180 -5.73 7.46 19.06
CA HIS A 180 -5.70 8.84 18.61
C HIS A 180 -6.31 9.76 19.67
N ALA A 181 -5.51 10.72 20.16
CA ALA A 181 -5.89 11.59 21.29
C ALA A 181 -7.19 12.38 21.10
N LYS A 182 -7.66 12.54 19.85
CA LYS A 182 -8.92 13.23 19.50
C LYS A 182 -10.02 12.28 19.02
N PHE A 183 -9.85 10.96 19.12
CA PHE A 183 -10.83 9.99 18.64
C PHE A 183 -12.19 10.16 19.31
N SER A 184 -12.21 10.47 20.62
CA SER A 184 -13.44 10.78 21.36
C SER A 184 -14.28 11.91 20.76
N THR A 185 -13.69 12.82 19.97
CA THR A 185 -14.41 13.91 19.29
C THR A 185 -15.18 13.46 18.03
N VAL A 186 -14.98 12.22 17.61
CA VAL A 186 -15.58 11.63 16.41
C VAL A 186 -16.15 10.23 16.63
N GLN A 187 -15.96 9.63 17.81
CA GLN A 187 -16.39 8.25 18.09
C GLN A 187 -17.89 8.01 17.81
N ASP A 188 -18.73 9.01 18.06
CA ASP A 188 -20.19 8.92 17.88
C ASP A 188 -20.64 9.30 16.46
N LEU A 189 -19.71 9.67 15.57
CA LEU A 189 -20.03 9.99 14.18
C LEU A 189 -20.32 8.70 13.41
N GLU A 190 -21.48 8.63 12.76
CA GLU A 190 -21.81 7.55 11.83
C GLU A 190 -21.17 7.76 10.46
N LEU A 191 -20.56 6.71 9.93
CA LEU A 191 -19.97 6.67 8.61
C LEU A 191 -20.68 5.62 7.73
N PRO A 192 -20.89 5.91 6.43
CA PRO A 192 -21.38 4.94 5.46
C PRO A 192 -20.24 3.98 5.05
N LEU A 193 -20.14 2.83 5.71
CA LEU A 193 -19.05 1.86 5.52
C LEU A 193 -19.47 0.72 4.59
N LEU A 194 -18.75 0.52 3.49
CA LEU A 194 -18.80 -0.68 2.67
C LEU A 194 -17.61 -1.59 3.03
N THR A 195 -17.84 -2.51 3.96
CA THR A 195 -16.82 -3.43 4.48
C THR A 195 -16.40 -4.47 3.45
N LYS A 196 -15.26 -5.14 3.67
CA LYS A 196 -14.83 -6.32 2.88
C LYS A 196 -15.96 -7.36 2.75
N THR A 197 -16.59 -7.71 3.87
CA THR A 197 -17.67 -8.69 3.91
C THR A 197 -18.89 -8.24 3.10
N ASN A 198 -19.28 -6.96 3.20
CA ASN A 198 -20.44 -6.46 2.48
C ASN A 198 -20.20 -6.40 0.97
N GLN A 199 -18.96 -6.13 0.52
CA GLN A 199 -18.60 -6.20 -0.90
C GLN A 199 -18.81 -7.60 -1.47
N LEU A 200 -18.38 -8.63 -0.72
CA LEU A 200 -18.45 -10.03 -1.13
C LEU A 200 -19.84 -10.67 -0.93
N THR A 201 -20.85 -9.93 -0.47
CA THR A 201 -22.18 -10.49 -0.17
C THR A 201 -23.30 -9.77 -0.90
N HIS A 202 -23.54 -8.49 -0.58
CA HIS A 202 -24.70 -7.76 -1.12
C HIS A 202 -24.37 -6.35 -1.64
N GLY A 203 -23.10 -5.92 -1.56
CA GLY A 203 -22.61 -4.66 -2.13
C GLY A 203 -23.17 -3.39 -1.50
N LYS A 204 -23.73 -3.45 -0.28
CA LYS A 204 -24.37 -2.29 0.38
C LYS A 204 -23.58 -1.80 1.58
N SER A 205 -23.49 -0.48 1.69
CA SER A 205 -22.92 0.18 2.87
C SER A 205 -23.81 0.02 4.10
N VAL A 206 -23.20 -0.02 5.27
CA VAL A 206 -23.86 0.03 6.58
C VAL A 206 -23.50 1.36 7.26
N GLN A 207 -24.46 1.98 7.94
CA GLN A 207 -24.18 3.12 8.80
C GLN A 207 -23.68 2.60 10.15
N MET A 208 -22.52 3.08 10.58
CA MET A 208 -21.91 2.63 11.83
C MET A 208 -21.11 3.76 12.46
N THR A 209 -21.21 3.90 13.79
CA THR A 209 -20.39 4.87 14.52
C THR A 209 -18.92 4.49 14.46
N CYS A 210 -18.03 5.49 14.40
CA CYS A 210 -16.59 5.25 14.43
C CYS A 210 -16.16 4.40 15.63
N GLY A 211 -16.76 4.63 16.80
CA GLY A 211 -16.49 3.87 18.02
C GLY A 211 -16.82 2.39 17.87
N ALA A 212 -18.03 2.06 17.40
CA ALA A 212 -18.45 0.68 17.18
C ALA A 212 -17.60 0.00 16.10
N ALA A 213 -17.26 0.72 15.02
CA ALA A 213 -16.44 0.18 13.94
C ALA A 213 -15.01 -0.16 14.40
N VAL A 214 -14.43 0.61 15.31
CA VAL A 214 -13.11 0.31 15.91
C VAL A 214 -13.22 -0.82 16.94
N GLU A 215 -14.23 -0.80 17.80
CA GLU A 215 -14.46 -1.84 18.82
C GLU A 215 -14.66 -3.23 18.21
N GLN A 216 -15.40 -3.30 17.08
CA GLN A 216 -15.64 -4.53 16.33
C GLN A 216 -14.46 -4.94 15.43
N GLY A 217 -13.39 -4.14 15.37
CA GLY A 217 -12.23 -4.38 14.50
C GLY A 217 -12.52 -4.25 13.01
N ILE A 218 -13.62 -3.59 12.62
CA ILE A 218 -13.95 -3.32 11.22
C ILE A 218 -13.00 -2.28 10.65
N ILE A 219 -12.77 -1.19 11.39
CA ILE A 219 -11.69 -0.24 11.13
C ILE A 219 -10.55 -0.56 12.09
N ALA A 220 -9.35 -0.79 11.57
CA ALA A 220 -8.27 -1.42 12.33
C ALA A 220 -7.82 -0.67 13.60
N ASN A 221 -7.99 0.66 13.68
CA ASN A 221 -7.57 1.46 14.83
C ASN A 221 -8.21 2.86 14.87
N GLU A 222 -8.10 3.53 16.02
CA GLU A 222 -8.63 4.87 16.25
C GLU A 222 -8.00 5.94 15.34
N SER A 223 -6.72 5.83 15.01
CA SER A 223 -6.03 6.79 14.13
C SER A 223 -6.64 6.78 12.73
N LEU A 224 -6.83 5.61 12.14
CA LEU A 224 -7.48 5.45 10.84
C LEU A 224 -8.93 5.95 10.88
N ALA A 225 -9.71 5.51 11.87
CA ALA A 225 -11.10 5.95 12.03
C ALA A 225 -11.22 7.47 12.23
N TYR A 226 -10.28 8.09 12.95
CA TYR A 226 -10.25 9.54 13.13
C TYR A 226 -10.08 10.26 11.79
N TYR A 227 -9.15 9.82 10.93
CA TYR A 227 -8.96 10.47 9.62
C TYR A 227 -10.14 10.22 8.67
N LEU A 228 -10.74 9.03 8.66
CA LEU A 228 -11.99 8.80 7.91
C LEU A 228 -13.09 9.78 8.34
N ALA A 229 -13.30 9.94 9.65
CA ALA A 229 -14.26 10.89 10.19
C ALA A 229 -13.94 12.35 9.84
N ARG A 230 -12.65 12.74 9.85
CA ARG A 230 -12.23 14.09 9.46
C ARG A 230 -12.46 14.35 7.98
N THR A 231 -12.19 13.38 7.12
CA THR A 231 -12.47 13.47 5.68
C THR A 231 -13.97 13.56 5.41
N TYR A 232 -14.80 12.75 6.10
CA TYR A 232 -16.26 12.85 6.02
C TYR A 232 -16.76 14.27 6.40
N LYS A 233 -16.27 14.82 7.52
CA LYS A 233 -16.60 16.19 7.94
C LYS A 233 -16.11 17.23 6.92
N PHE A 234 -14.95 17.03 6.30
CA PHE A 234 -14.43 17.90 5.25
C PHE A 234 -15.32 17.88 4.00
N CYS A 235 -15.71 16.70 3.51
CA CYS A 235 -16.63 16.53 2.39
C CYS A 235 -17.95 17.29 2.61
N LYS A 236 -18.51 17.20 3.83
CA LYS A 236 -19.71 17.95 4.20
C LYS A 236 -19.51 19.48 4.10
N VAL A 237 -18.36 19.99 4.53
CA VAL A 237 -18.06 21.43 4.52
C VAL A 237 -17.86 21.95 3.09
N ILE A 238 -17.24 21.17 2.20
CA ILE A 238 -17.03 21.56 0.81
C ILE A 238 -18.26 21.32 -0.09
N GLY A 239 -19.36 20.82 0.47
CA GLY A 239 -20.65 20.70 -0.21
C GLY A 239 -20.87 19.39 -0.99
N ILE A 240 -20.18 18.31 -0.63
CA ILE A 240 -20.48 16.98 -1.21
C ILE A 240 -21.86 16.51 -0.72
N ASP A 241 -22.64 15.92 -1.63
CA ASP A 241 -23.88 15.23 -1.29
C ASP A 241 -23.56 13.95 -0.48
N MET A 242 -23.89 13.97 0.80
CA MET A 242 -23.53 12.90 1.74
C MET A 242 -24.32 11.60 1.51
N GLU A 243 -25.42 11.62 0.73
CA GLU A 243 -26.13 10.40 0.31
C GLU A 243 -25.38 9.65 -0.80
N ARG A 244 -24.46 10.34 -1.48
CA ARG A 244 -23.64 9.83 -2.58
C ARG A 244 -22.20 9.60 -2.15
N LEU A 245 -21.95 9.44 -0.86
CA LEU A 245 -20.62 9.23 -0.30
C LEU A 245 -20.60 7.92 0.48
N ARG A 246 -19.54 7.12 0.29
CA ARG A 246 -19.25 5.94 1.11
C ARG A 246 -17.76 5.76 1.34
N PHE A 247 -17.40 5.01 2.37
CA PHE A 247 -16.04 4.49 2.54
C PHE A 247 -16.03 3.02 2.16
N ARG A 248 -15.25 2.63 1.15
CA ARG A 248 -15.07 1.25 0.72
C ARG A 248 -13.75 0.70 1.26
N GLN A 249 -13.80 -0.42 1.97
CA GLN A 249 -12.60 -1.10 2.44
C GLN A 249 -11.94 -1.86 1.29
N HIS A 250 -10.63 -1.82 1.14
CA HIS A 250 -9.95 -2.66 0.14
C HIS A 250 -10.11 -4.14 0.47
N LEU A 251 -10.25 -5.01 -0.53
CA LEU A 251 -10.18 -6.46 -0.39
C LEU A 251 -8.72 -6.91 -0.17
N ASN A 252 -8.53 -8.14 0.32
CA ASN A 252 -7.19 -8.68 0.57
C ASN A 252 -6.35 -8.82 -0.71
N THR A 253 -6.99 -8.96 -1.88
CA THR A 253 -6.35 -9.03 -3.21
C THR A 253 -5.91 -7.65 -3.71
N GLU A 254 -6.61 -6.59 -3.31
CA GLU A 254 -6.32 -5.20 -3.71
C GLU A 254 -5.29 -4.55 -2.79
N MET A 255 -5.22 -4.98 -1.53
CA MET A 255 -4.30 -4.43 -0.56
C MET A 255 -2.85 -4.61 -1.00
N ALA A 256 -2.08 -3.52 -0.95
CA ALA A 256 -0.62 -3.62 -1.04
C ALA A 256 -0.12 -4.56 0.08
N HIS A 257 0.80 -5.48 -0.26
CA HIS A 257 1.38 -6.48 0.67
C HIS A 257 1.93 -5.95 2.02
N TYR A 258 2.08 -4.64 2.18
CA TYR A 258 2.52 -3.98 3.41
C TYR A 258 1.43 -3.20 4.15
N ALA A 259 0.26 -3.00 3.53
CA ALA A 259 -0.84 -2.28 4.13
C ALA A 259 -1.54 -3.16 5.18
N THR A 260 -1.90 -2.57 6.32
CA THR A 260 -2.64 -3.27 7.39
C THR A 260 -4.15 -3.17 7.18
N ASP A 261 -4.62 -2.00 6.75
CA ASP A 261 -6.01 -1.71 6.41
C ASP A 261 -6.02 -0.53 5.43
N CYS A 262 -7.01 -0.47 4.54
CA CYS A 262 -7.13 0.61 3.56
C CYS A 262 -8.60 0.88 3.24
N TRP A 263 -8.96 2.16 3.21
CA TRP A 263 -10.32 2.63 2.96
C TRP A 263 -10.34 3.77 1.96
N ASP A 264 -11.15 3.61 0.92
CA ASP A 264 -11.38 4.63 -0.09
C ASP A 264 -12.65 5.40 0.21
N LEU A 265 -12.56 6.72 0.27
CA LEU A 265 -13.75 7.55 0.16
C LEU A 265 -14.16 7.59 -1.31
N GLU A 266 -15.34 7.07 -1.59
CA GLU A 266 -15.93 7.05 -2.92
C GLU A 266 -17.12 8.02 -3.00
N ILE A 267 -17.21 8.72 -4.13
CA ILE A 267 -18.34 9.61 -4.45
C ILE A 267 -19.08 9.03 -5.66
N LYS A 268 -20.42 8.95 -5.57
CA LYS A 268 -21.27 8.49 -6.66
C LYS A 268 -21.52 9.62 -7.66
N LEU A 269 -20.92 9.48 -8.83
CA LEU A 269 -21.09 10.35 -9.98
C LEU A 269 -22.10 9.74 -10.97
N SER A 270 -22.38 10.44 -12.07
CA SER A 270 -23.20 9.89 -13.16
C SER A 270 -22.55 8.67 -13.84
N SER A 271 -21.24 8.53 -13.72
CA SER A 271 -20.44 7.41 -14.23
C SER A 271 -20.23 6.29 -13.19
N GLY A 272 -20.95 6.31 -12.07
CA GLY A 272 -20.79 5.32 -10.98
C GLY A 272 -19.96 5.83 -9.80
N TRP A 273 -19.53 4.90 -8.95
CA TRP A 273 -18.72 5.19 -7.76
C TRP A 273 -17.27 5.41 -8.15
N VAL A 274 -16.67 6.50 -7.67
CA VAL A 274 -15.28 6.86 -7.98
C VAL A 274 -14.54 7.20 -6.71
N GLU A 275 -13.36 6.62 -6.53
CA GLU A 275 -12.42 6.97 -5.47
C GLU A 275 -12.03 8.46 -5.57
N CYS A 276 -12.18 9.19 -4.48
CA CYS A 276 -11.79 10.59 -4.37
C CYS A 276 -10.75 10.84 -3.27
N ALA A 277 -10.59 9.93 -2.30
CA ALA A 277 -9.53 9.97 -1.31
C ALA A 277 -9.26 8.58 -0.69
N GLY A 278 -8.04 8.06 -0.86
CA GLY A 278 -7.57 6.86 -0.19
C GLY A 278 -7.05 7.12 1.24
N HIS A 279 -7.29 6.17 2.15
CA HIS A 279 -6.81 6.19 3.54
C HIS A 279 -6.12 4.86 3.84
N ALA A 280 -4.79 4.84 3.77
CA ALA A 280 -4.01 3.62 3.87
C ALA A 280 -3.18 3.57 5.16
N ASP A 281 -3.26 2.46 5.90
CA ASP A 281 -2.33 2.14 6.98
C ASP A 281 -1.13 1.36 6.41
N ARG A 282 -0.09 2.09 6.01
CA ARG A 282 1.12 1.54 5.34
C ARG A 282 2.14 0.93 6.31
N SER A 283 1.82 0.83 7.60
CA SER A 283 2.72 0.37 8.65
C SER A 283 4.08 1.10 8.59
N CYS A 284 5.20 0.37 8.55
CA CYS A 284 6.55 0.94 8.50
C CYS A 284 7.26 0.74 7.15
N TYR A 285 6.54 0.36 6.09
CA TYR A 285 7.16 -0.06 4.82
C TYR A 285 8.07 1.02 4.22
N ASP A 286 7.53 2.21 3.98
CA ASP A 286 8.23 3.29 3.28
C ASP A 286 9.50 3.73 4.00
N LEU A 287 9.42 3.93 5.32
CA LEU A 287 10.59 4.28 6.13
C LEU A 287 11.61 3.13 6.14
N SER A 288 11.17 1.87 6.21
CA SER A 288 12.06 0.70 6.26
C SER A 288 12.82 0.49 4.96
N VAL A 289 12.15 0.60 3.80
CA VAL A 289 12.82 0.41 2.50
C VAL A 289 13.83 1.52 2.21
N HIS A 290 13.48 2.77 2.53
CA HIS A 290 14.39 3.90 2.37
C HIS A 290 15.55 3.85 3.36
N ALA A 291 15.31 3.49 4.62
CA ALA A 291 16.38 3.31 5.62
C ALA A 291 17.36 2.22 5.19
N LYS A 292 16.86 1.06 4.76
CA LYS A 292 17.68 -0.06 4.28
C LYS A 292 18.51 0.34 3.05
N LYS A 293 17.92 1.05 2.08
CA LYS A 293 18.62 1.46 0.87
C LYS A 293 19.70 2.52 1.13
N SER A 294 19.35 3.54 1.92
CA SER A 294 20.23 4.67 2.21
C SER A 294 21.27 4.36 3.28
N LYS A 295 21.07 3.29 4.06
CA LYS A 295 21.81 2.99 5.30
C LYS A 295 21.71 4.11 6.35
N VAL A 296 20.62 4.87 6.29
CA VAL A 296 20.32 5.96 7.24
C VAL A 296 19.11 5.54 8.06
N GLU A 297 19.26 5.53 9.38
CA GLU A 297 18.18 5.19 10.30
C GLU A 297 17.03 6.20 10.20
N MET A 298 15.80 5.69 10.05
CA MET A 298 14.54 6.45 9.98
C MET A 298 13.55 5.89 11.01
N VAL A 299 13.91 5.95 12.29
CA VAL A 299 13.08 5.43 13.40
C VAL A 299 12.73 6.53 14.39
N GLY A 300 11.60 6.34 15.09
CA GLY A 300 11.23 7.16 16.25
C GLY A 300 11.70 6.52 17.56
N THR A 301 11.77 7.30 18.63
CA THR A 301 12.06 6.80 19.98
C THR A 301 10.82 6.87 20.85
N HIS A 302 10.49 5.76 21.51
CA HIS A 302 9.46 5.73 22.55
C HIS A 302 10.12 5.80 23.93
N LYS A 303 9.84 6.87 24.67
CA LYS A 303 10.35 7.03 26.03
C LYS A 303 9.38 6.36 27.00
N PHE A 304 9.85 5.35 27.72
CA PHE A 304 9.11 4.73 28.80
C PHE A 304 8.98 5.66 30.01
N ASP A 305 7.84 5.60 30.71
CA ASP A 305 7.59 6.38 31.93
C ASP A 305 8.57 6.01 33.05
N LYS A 306 8.96 4.73 33.12
CA LYS A 306 9.93 4.21 34.08
C LYS A 306 10.99 3.39 33.32
N PRO A 307 12.26 3.42 33.76
CA PRO A 307 13.29 2.55 33.20
C PRO A 307 12.87 1.09 33.32
N GLU A 308 12.82 0.38 32.20
CA GLU A 308 12.54 -1.05 32.16
C GLU A 308 13.87 -1.82 32.17
N LYS A 309 14.05 -2.69 33.17
CA LYS A 309 15.19 -3.62 33.16
C LYS A 309 14.83 -4.79 32.25
N ARG A 310 15.62 -4.98 31.19
CA ARG A 310 15.50 -6.14 30.31
C ARG A 310 16.78 -6.95 30.39
N GLN A 311 16.64 -8.26 30.52
CA GLN A 311 17.73 -9.17 30.21
C GLN A 311 17.83 -9.24 28.68
N ILE A 312 19.01 -8.97 28.17
CA ILE A 312 19.32 -9.07 26.75
C ILE A 312 20.53 -9.98 26.60
N VAL A 313 20.53 -10.79 25.55
CA VAL A 313 21.71 -11.57 25.17
C VAL A 313 22.53 -10.72 24.21
N GLU A 314 23.76 -10.40 24.59
CA GLU A 314 24.70 -9.69 23.73
C GLU A 314 25.89 -10.59 23.38
N ILE A 315 25.94 -11.05 22.14
CA ILE A 315 26.96 -11.98 21.68
C ILE A 315 28.23 -11.21 21.32
N LYS A 316 29.32 -11.49 22.06
CA LYS A 316 30.63 -10.83 21.89
C LYS A 316 31.72 -11.81 21.46
N PRO A 317 31.70 -12.31 20.22
CA PRO A 317 32.69 -13.26 19.75
C PRO A 317 34.06 -12.59 19.55
N ASN A 318 35.14 -13.30 19.92
CA ASN A 318 36.50 -12.88 19.57
C ASN A 318 36.77 -13.23 18.09
N LYS A 319 36.32 -12.35 17.19
CA LYS A 319 36.42 -12.55 15.73
C LYS A 319 37.85 -12.84 15.26
N GLY A 320 38.87 -12.24 15.89
CA GLY A 320 40.27 -12.47 15.53
C GLY A 320 40.78 -13.87 15.88
N LYS A 321 40.39 -14.43 17.03
CA LYS A 321 40.69 -15.83 17.37
C LYS A 321 39.85 -16.80 16.53
N MET A 322 38.55 -16.55 16.42
CA MET A 322 37.64 -17.41 15.65
C MET A 322 38.05 -17.48 14.17
N GLY A 323 38.40 -16.34 13.56
CA GLY A 323 38.93 -16.24 12.20
C GLY A 323 40.13 -17.16 11.94
N ARG A 324 41.06 -17.22 12.90
CA ARG A 324 42.27 -18.04 12.79
C ARG A 324 42.00 -19.53 13.00
N THR A 325 41.08 -19.87 13.91
CA THR A 325 40.78 -21.26 14.27
C THR A 325 39.82 -21.92 13.28
N PHE A 326 38.68 -21.29 13.00
CA PHE A 326 37.56 -21.90 12.26
C PHE A 326 37.52 -21.52 10.77
N LYS A 327 38.29 -20.51 10.35
CA LYS A 327 38.48 -20.11 8.93
C LYS A 327 37.15 -19.98 8.16
N ALA A 328 36.83 -20.94 7.28
CA ALA A 328 35.63 -20.93 6.44
C ALA A 328 34.33 -21.06 7.27
N ASP A 329 34.39 -21.70 8.44
CA ASP A 329 33.20 -22.01 9.24
C ASP A 329 32.78 -20.86 10.16
N VAL A 330 33.57 -19.77 10.24
CA VAL A 330 33.27 -18.63 11.11
C VAL A 330 31.94 -17.98 10.78
N ALA A 331 31.59 -17.88 9.50
CA ALA A 331 30.31 -17.31 9.09
C ALA A 331 29.13 -18.12 9.65
N THR A 332 29.19 -19.45 9.49
CA THR A 332 28.17 -20.38 10.01
C THR A 332 28.06 -20.33 11.53
N ILE A 333 29.20 -20.28 12.24
CA ILE A 333 29.20 -20.19 13.72
C ILE A 333 28.60 -18.87 14.18
N LEU A 334 28.91 -17.75 13.52
CA LEU A 334 28.34 -16.45 13.85
C LEU A 334 26.83 -16.41 13.59
N GLU A 335 26.37 -16.97 12.48
CA GLU A 335 24.94 -17.07 12.16
C GLU A 335 24.21 -17.93 13.20
N ALA A 336 24.79 -19.07 13.59
CA ALA A 336 24.24 -19.93 14.63
C ALA A 336 24.19 -19.24 15.99
N LEU A 337 25.26 -18.51 16.36
CA LEU A 337 25.30 -17.72 17.59
C LEU A 337 24.17 -16.70 17.60
N GLU A 338 23.95 -15.95 16.50
CA GLU A 338 22.89 -14.93 16.48
C GLU A 338 21.48 -15.50 16.74
N THR A 339 21.26 -16.81 16.55
CA THR A 339 19.98 -17.45 16.92
C THR A 339 19.73 -17.49 18.44
N LEU A 340 20.75 -17.28 19.27
CA LEU A 340 20.64 -17.21 20.73
C LEU A 340 20.18 -15.84 21.22
N LYS A 341 20.23 -14.81 20.37
CA LYS A 341 20.01 -13.41 20.77
C LYS A 341 18.64 -13.14 21.39
N ASP A 342 17.64 -13.88 20.93
CA ASP A 342 16.24 -13.73 21.35
C ASP A 342 15.81 -14.78 22.40
N ASP A 343 16.71 -15.65 22.85
CA ASP A 343 16.44 -16.74 23.80
C ASP A 343 17.47 -16.73 24.95
N VAL A 344 17.10 -16.05 26.04
CA VAL A 344 17.96 -15.86 27.22
C VAL A 344 18.31 -17.19 27.88
N GLU A 345 17.36 -18.12 27.97
CA GLU A 345 17.55 -19.40 28.67
C GLU A 345 18.51 -20.30 27.89
N ARG A 346 18.32 -20.38 26.57
CA ARG A 346 19.21 -21.14 25.67
C ARG A 346 20.60 -20.52 25.61
N ALA A 347 20.70 -19.19 25.55
CA ALA A 347 21.99 -18.50 25.57
C ALA A 347 22.76 -18.77 26.86
N GLN A 348 22.08 -18.69 28.01
CA GLN A 348 22.69 -18.99 29.31
C GLN A 348 23.14 -20.44 29.39
N THR A 349 22.31 -21.38 28.96
CA THR A 349 22.67 -22.81 28.93
C THR A 349 23.90 -23.06 28.06
N PHE A 350 23.96 -22.46 26.87
CA PHE A 350 25.11 -22.57 25.99
C PHE A 350 26.39 -22.01 26.62
N GLU A 351 26.31 -20.84 27.27
CA GLU A 351 27.45 -20.22 27.94
C GLU A 351 27.94 -21.05 29.14
N ASP A 352 27.00 -21.60 29.93
CA ASP A 352 27.31 -22.45 31.08
C ASP A 352 27.95 -23.78 30.66
N GLU A 353 27.48 -24.39 29.58
CA GLU A 353 28.10 -25.60 29.00
C GLU A 353 29.51 -25.31 28.50
N LEU A 354 29.71 -24.23 27.75
CA LEU A 354 31.01 -23.86 27.20
C LEU A 354 32.01 -23.57 28.33
N ALA A 355 31.56 -22.90 29.39
CA ALA A 355 32.39 -22.59 30.56
C ALA A 355 32.78 -23.83 31.38
N SER A 356 31.87 -24.82 31.49
CA SER A 356 32.08 -26.01 32.33
C SER A 356 32.81 -27.14 31.61
N LYS A 357 32.49 -27.40 30.33
CA LYS A 357 33.01 -28.52 29.54
C LYS A 357 34.15 -28.12 28.60
N GLY A 358 34.28 -26.82 28.30
CA GLY A 358 35.19 -26.29 27.27
C GLY A 358 34.65 -26.44 25.85
N GLU A 359 33.47 -27.01 25.68
CA GLU A 359 32.74 -27.19 24.41
C GLU A 359 31.23 -27.08 24.65
N ALA A 360 30.49 -26.64 23.64
CA ALA A 360 29.04 -26.53 23.66
C ALA A 360 28.47 -26.63 22.24
N THR A 361 27.20 -27.01 22.11
CA THR A 361 26.55 -27.23 20.81
C THR A 361 25.60 -26.08 20.45
N LEU A 362 25.71 -25.56 19.22
CA LEU A 362 24.92 -24.45 18.69
C LEU A 362 23.91 -24.96 17.65
N GLY A 363 22.67 -25.18 18.09
CA GLY A 363 21.60 -25.71 17.24
C GLY A 363 20.95 -26.94 17.87
N PRO A 364 19.89 -27.50 17.28
CA PRO A 364 19.59 -28.92 17.43
C PRO A 364 20.74 -29.79 16.89
#